data_AF-A0A1Y3SEL9-F1
#
_entry.id   AF-A0A1Y3SEL9-F1
#
_cell.length_a   1.000
_cell.length_b   1.000
_cell.length_c   1.000
_cell.angle_alpha   90.00
_cell.angle_beta   90.00
_cell.angle_gamma   90.00
#
_symmetry.space_group_name_H-M   'P 1'
#
loop_
_entity.id
_entity.type
_entity.pdbx_description
1 polymer ?
#
loop_
_entity_poly.entity_id
_entity_poly.type
_entity_poly.pdbx_seq_one_letter_code
_entity_poly.pdbx_strand_id
1 'polypeptide(L)'
;MLNHQKLFLDTTKEYTRQINQLLDMAVTADRKQIMQFTLVLNKLKGSLQKLQKQQPKFKKYITDPAKYEALLKPYISLLESTKAEIERLQK
;
A
#
# COMPACT_ATOMS: atom_id res chain seq x y z
N MET A 1 -14.96 6.47 16.45
CA MET A 1 -13.52 6.80 16.46
C MET A 1 -12.60 5.59 16.30
N LEU A 2 -12.83 4.45 16.98
CA LEU A 2 -11.95 3.26 16.93
C LEU A 2 -11.77 2.64 15.53
N ASN A 3 -12.76 2.78 14.63
CA ASN A 3 -12.75 2.09 13.33
C ASN A 3 -11.82 2.74 12.28
N HIS A 4 -11.70 4.07 12.26
CA HIS A 4 -10.90 4.77 11.24
C HIS A 4 -9.40 4.69 11.51
N GLN A 5 -8.97 4.77 12.77
CA GLN A 5 -7.57 4.56 13.12
C GLN A 5 -7.14 3.14 12.77
N LYS A 6 -8.00 2.15 13.04
CA LYS A 6 -7.79 0.77 12.62
C LYS A 6 -7.67 0.66 11.10
N LEU A 7 -8.57 1.29 10.34
CA LEU A 7 -8.53 1.26 8.87
C LEU A 7 -7.21 1.82 8.29
N PHE A 8 -6.69 2.93 8.83
CA PHE A 8 -5.41 3.48 8.40
C PHE A 8 -4.23 2.57 8.79
N LEU A 9 -4.25 1.99 9.98
CA LEU A 9 -3.23 1.03 10.42
C LEU A 9 -3.23 -0.22 9.54
N ASP A 10 -4.41 -0.76 9.24
CA ASP A 10 -4.56 -1.95 8.40
C ASP A 10 -4.10 -1.67 6.97
N THR A 11 -4.42 -0.48 6.43
CA THR A 11 -3.90 -0.01 5.13
C THR A 11 -2.37 0.06 5.15
N THR A 12 -1.79 0.62 6.21
CA THR A 12 -0.33 0.73 6.34
C THR A 12 0.34 -0.65 6.46
N LYS A 13 -0.26 -1.57 7.21
CA LYS A 13 0.22 -2.96 7.34
C LYS A 13 0.20 -3.68 6.01
N GLU A 14 -0.83 -3.46 5.19
CA GLU A 14 -0.93 -4.09 3.87
C GLU A 14 0.17 -3.60 2.91
N TYR A 15 0.57 -2.31 2.96
CA TYR A 15 1.76 -1.84 2.26
C TYR A 15 3.01 -2.61 2.68
N THR A 16 3.25 -2.74 4.00
CA THR A 16 4.41 -3.50 4.52
C THR A 16 4.37 -4.96 4.08
N ARG A 17 3.20 -5.60 4.13
CA ARG A 17 3.01 -6.99 3.70
C ARG A 17 3.40 -7.19 2.24
N GLN A 18 2.87 -6.36 1.33
CA GLN A 18 3.17 -6.46 -0.10
C GLN A 18 4.63 -6.12 -0.42
N ILE A 19 5.22 -5.15 0.28
CA ILE A 19 6.65 -4.84 0.16
C ILE A 19 7.51 -6.04 0.54
N ASN A 20 7.24 -6.66 1.70
CA ASN A 20 7.99 -7.83 2.15
C ASN A 20 7.81 -9.01 1.18
N GLN A 21 6.59 -9.23 0.69
CA GLN A 21 6.31 -10.27 -0.31
C GLN A 21 7.16 -10.09 -1.59
N LEU A 22 7.29 -8.86 -2.10
CA LEU A 22 8.15 -8.57 -3.25
C LEU A 22 9.64 -8.81 -2.95
N LEU A 23 10.09 -8.48 -1.74
CA LEU A 23 11.48 -8.70 -1.31
C LEU A 23 11.79 -10.20 -1.20
N ASP A 24 10.87 -10.99 -0.64
CA ASP A 24 11.01 -12.44 -0.52
C ASP A 24 11.05 -13.10 -1.91
N MET A 25 10.15 -12.69 -2.81
CA MET A 25 10.16 -13.16 -4.21
C MET A 25 11.46 -12.81 -4.94
N ALA A 26 12.07 -11.66 -4.63
CA ALA A 26 13.30 -11.22 -5.27
C ALA A 26 14.52 -12.10 -4.96
N VAL A 27 14.50 -12.86 -3.84
CA VAL A 27 15.62 -13.72 -3.42
C VAL A 27 15.95 -14.79 -4.46
N THR A 28 14.94 -15.31 -5.16
CA THR A 28 15.10 -16.39 -6.14
C THR A 28 14.78 -15.96 -7.58
N ALA A 29 14.61 -14.66 -7.82
CA ALA A 29 14.14 -14.13 -9.09
C ALA A 29 15.28 -13.87 -10.08
N ASP A 30 14.97 -14.01 -11.37
CA ASP A 30 15.88 -13.60 -12.43
C ASP A 30 15.90 -12.06 -12.62
N ARG A 31 16.84 -11.57 -13.43
CA ARG A 31 17.00 -10.13 -13.69
C ARG A 31 15.72 -9.47 -14.26
N LYS A 32 14.97 -10.18 -15.09
CA LYS A 32 13.74 -9.66 -15.71
C LYS A 32 12.62 -9.53 -14.68
N GLN A 33 12.46 -10.55 -13.84
CA GLN A 33 11.53 -10.56 -12.71
C GLN A 33 11.87 -9.46 -11.70
N ILE A 34 13.15 -9.29 -11.35
CA ILE A 34 13.62 -8.21 -10.45
C ILE A 34 13.24 -6.82 -10.99
N MET A 35 13.35 -6.59 -12.30
CA MET A 35 12.90 -5.32 -12.89
C MET A 35 11.39 -5.11 -12.72
N GLN A 36 10.58 -6.15 -12.92
CA GLN A 36 9.13 -6.08 -12.71
C GLN A 36 8.79 -5.81 -11.24
N PHE A 37 9.44 -6.50 -10.30
CA PHE A 37 9.23 -6.29 -8.86
C PHE A 37 9.60 -4.87 -8.44
N THR A 38 10.69 -4.34 -8.99
CA THR A 38 11.16 -2.98 -8.71
C THR A 38 10.11 -1.94 -9.11
N LEU A 39 9.41 -2.12 -10.23
CA LEU A 39 8.33 -1.23 -10.65
C LEU A 39 7.18 -1.20 -9.64
N VAL A 40 6.73 -2.37 -9.18
CA VAL A 40 5.67 -2.48 -8.17
C VAL A 40 6.13 -1.90 -6.83
N LEU A 41 7.36 -2.21 -6.42
CA LEU A 41 7.95 -1.72 -5.17
C LEU A 41 8.03 -0.19 -5.15
N ASN A 42 8.38 0.44 -6.27
CA ASN A 42 8.44 1.90 -6.37
C ASN A 42 7.05 2.55 -6.26
N LYS A 43 6.01 1.95 -6.86
CA LYS A 43 4.62 2.40 -6.68
C LYS A 43 4.22 2.34 -5.21
N LEU A 44 4.47 1.20 -4.54
CA LEU A 44 4.15 0.97 -3.13
C LEU A 44 4.88 1.96 -2.21
N LYS A 45 6.20 2.10 -2.36
CA LYS A 45 7.01 3.03 -1.55
C LYS A 45 6.56 4.48 -1.74
N GLY A 46 6.38 4.92 -2.98
CA GLY A 46 5.94 6.28 -3.27
C GLY A 46 4.56 6.61 -2.69
N SER A 47 3.64 5.66 -2.76
CA SER A 47 2.31 5.79 -2.17
C SER A 47 2.35 5.79 -0.63
N LEU A 48 3.11 4.89 -0.01
CA LEU A 48 3.25 4.82 1.44
C LEU A 48 3.85 6.12 2.01
N GLN A 49 4.86 6.69 1.35
CA GLN A 49 5.42 7.99 1.74
C GLN A 49 4.37 9.11 1.65
N LYS A 50 3.52 9.11 0.61
CA LYS A 50 2.41 10.07 0.50
C LYS A 50 1.39 9.86 1.63
N LEU A 51 1.05 8.61 1.97
CA LEU A 51 0.13 8.28 3.07
C LEU A 51 0.67 8.82 4.41
N GLN A 52 1.94 8.59 4.69
CA GLN A 52 2.62 9.07 5.91
C GLN A 52 2.63 10.61 5.97
N LYS A 53 2.96 11.29 4.87
CA LYS A 53 2.91 12.76 4.80
C LYS A 53 1.50 13.33 5.02
N GLN A 54 0.46 12.57 4.66
CA GLN A 54 -0.93 12.96 4.85
C GLN A 54 -1.50 12.57 6.23
N GLN A 55 -0.75 11.86 7.08
CA GLN A 55 -1.21 11.45 8.41
C GLN A 55 -1.80 12.60 9.25
N PRO A 56 -1.27 13.84 9.24
CA PRO A 56 -1.90 14.96 9.93
C PRO A 56 -3.30 15.32 9.38
N LYS A 57 -3.53 15.16 8.07
CA LYS A 57 -4.85 15.37 7.45
C LYS A 57 -5.84 14.30 7.88
N PHE A 58 -5.41 13.04 7.95
CA PHE A 58 -6.25 11.95 8.47
C PHE A 58 -6.66 12.18 9.92
N LYS A 59 -5.75 12.68 10.78
CA LYS A 59 -6.10 13.06 12.17
C LYS A 59 -7.18 14.13 12.23
N LYS A 60 -7.15 15.12 11.33
CA LYS A 60 -8.16 16.19 11.25
C LYS A 60 -9.55 15.69 10.85
N TYR A 61 -9.63 14.67 10.01
CA TYR A 61 -10.90 14.11 9.52
C TYR A 61 -11.35 12.85 10.27
N ILE A 62 -10.80 12.55 11.44
CA ILE A 62 -11.15 11.33 12.18
C ILE A 62 -12.63 11.26 12.61
N THR A 63 -13.27 12.43 12.72
CA THR A 63 -14.69 12.63 13.04
C THR A 63 -15.58 12.79 11.81
N ASP A 64 -15.01 12.84 10.60
CA ASP A 64 -15.72 12.95 9.32
C ASP A 64 -15.45 11.67 8.49
N PRO A 65 -16.27 10.61 8.67
CA PRO A 65 -16.03 9.30 8.06
C PRO A 65 -15.96 9.38 6.53
N ALA A 66 -16.87 10.13 5.91
CA ALA A 66 -16.96 10.24 4.46
C ALA A 66 -15.68 10.86 3.88
N LYS A 67 -15.15 11.93 4.49
CA LYS A 67 -13.87 12.50 4.04
C LYS A 67 -12.69 11.61 4.36
N TYR A 68 -12.70 10.92 5.50
CA TYR A 68 -11.63 10.00 5.88
C TYR A 68 -11.50 8.86 4.88
N GLU A 69 -12.63 8.20 4.56
CA GLU A 69 -12.70 7.11 3.60
C GLU A 69 -12.35 7.59 2.19
N ALA A 70 -12.87 8.75 1.77
CA ALA A 70 -12.53 9.34 0.48
C ALA A 70 -11.02 9.66 0.37
N LEU A 71 -10.39 10.13 1.44
CA LEU A 71 -8.96 10.39 1.49
C LEU A 71 -8.13 9.09 1.44
N LEU A 72 -8.64 8.00 2.04
CA LEU A 72 -7.95 6.72 2.08
C LEU A 72 -8.15 5.86 0.82
N LYS A 73 -9.27 6.03 0.13
CA LYS A 73 -9.68 5.24 -1.04
C LYS A 73 -8.61 5.09 -2.13
N PRO A 74 -7.85 6.15 -2.52
CA PRO A 74 -6.79 6.00 -3.51
C PRO A 74 -5.68 5.05 -3.06
N TYR A 75 -5.37 5.02 -1.76
CA TYR A 75 -4.33 4.15 -1.20
C TYR A 75 -4.77 2.70 -1.17
N ILE A 76 -6.05 2.43 -0.86
CA ILE A 76 -6.64 1.08 -0.88
C ILE A 76 -6.71 0.56 -2.32
N SER A 77 -7.18 1.40 -3.26
CA SER A 77 -7.30 1.02 -4.68
C SER A 77 -5.94 0.66 -5.29
N LEU A 78 -4.88 1.38 -4.90
CA LEU A 78 -3.52 1.03 -5.31
C LEU A 78 -3.12 -0.34 -4.76
N LEU A 79 -3.36 -0.60 -3.48
CA LEU A 79 -3.03 -1.88 -2.83
C LEU A 79 -3.76 -3.07 -3.48
N GLU A 80 -5.02 -2.90 -3.86
CA GLU A 80 -5.78 -3.92 -4.60
C GLU A 80 -5.16 -4.20 -5.97
N SER A 81 -4.79 -3.15 -6.70
CA SER A 81 -4.13 -3.24 -8.00
C SER A 81 -2.76 -3.91 -7.91
N THR A 82 -1.92 -3.49 -6.95
CA THR A 82 -0.59 -4.07 -6.76
C THR A 82 -0.65 -5.49 -6.22
N LYS A 83 -1.65 -5.84 -5.40
CA LYS A 83 -1.89 -7.23 -4.99
C LYS A 83 -2.14 -8.13 -6.20
N ALA A 84 -3.04 -7.71 -7.09
CA ALA A 84 -3.31 -8.46 -8.33
C ALA A 84 -2.08 -8.54 -9.26
N GLU A 85 -1.27 -7.47 -9.32
CA GLU A 85 -0.01 -7.46 -10.07
C GLU A 85 1.00 -8.46 -9.49
N ILE A 86 1.17 -8.49 -8.15
CA ILE A 86 2.06 -9.43 -7.45
C ILE A 86 1.60 -10.88 -7.66
N GLU A 87 0.31 -11.16 -7.51
CA GLU A 87 -0.24 -12.51 -7.72
C GLU A 87 -0.01 -13.04 -9.14
N ARG A 88 -0.01 -12.15 -10.15
CA ARG A 88 0.34 -12.52 -11.53
C ARG A 88 1.82 -12.81 -11.70
N LEU A 89 2.68 -12.09 -10.99
CA LEU A 89 4.14 -12.25 -11.06
C LEU A 89 4.65 -13.49 -10.31
N GLN A 90 3.79 -14.12 -9.49
CA GLN A 90 4.08 -15.38 -8.82
C GLN A 90 3.73 -16.63 -9.65
N LYS A 91 2.97 -16.47 -10.75
CA LYS A 91 2.58 -17.55 -11.67
C LYS A 91 3.57 -17.67 -12.81
#